data_AF-T1A0L3-F1
#
_entry.id   AF-T1A0L3-F1
#
_cell.length_a   1.000
_cell.length_b   1.000
_cell.length_c   1.000
_cell.angle_alpha   90.00
_cell.angle_beta   90.00
_cell.angle_gamma   90.00
#
_symmetry.space_group_name_H-M   'P 1'
#
loop_
_entity.id
_entity.type
_entity.pdbx_description
1 polymer ?
#
loop_
_entity_poly.entity_id
_entity_poly.type
_entity_poly.pdbx_seq_one_letter_code
_entity_poly.pdbx_strand_id
1 'polypeptide(L)'
;MSITETAGTGLTALTYSSGSTNYTQQTAAQDAGFSIAGIGYTSPSNTVTNALSGVTLNLLTTTSAPATLTVADNTTTIQSNVQTFVKAYNTLQKSLTQLGGYDATTSTAGPLMGNSALTNAQSQIQAALFGVVNTGSATYTSLASLGITANSDGSLSLNMAQLAVALSTHFSAVSTLFSGKGGIASGLNTVLNAQLSGTGPIESLSQSLVQQNNALTQQSQQLSQQMSALQASLTQQYSSLNVLLSQLQTTSSYLTQAFAS
;
A
#
# COMPACT_ATOMS: atom_id res chain seq x y z
N MET A 1 -34.44 7.96 -32.99
CA MET A 1 -35.04 8.25 -34.31
C MET A 1 -35.29 6.92 -35.00
N SER A 2 -36.55 6.52 -35.18
CA SER A 2 -36.93 5.36 -35.99
C SER A 2 -37.71 5.85 -37.20
N ILE A 3 -37.44 5.26 -38.36
CA ILE A 3 -38.16 5.52 -39.61
C ILE A 3 -38.69 4.16 -40.08
N THR A 4 -39.98 4.07 -40.36
CA THR A 4 -40.61 2.86 -40.92
C THR A 4 -41.03 3.15 -42.35
N GLU A 5 -40.59 2.32 -43.29
CA GLU A 5 -40.89 2.44 -44.71
C GLU A 5 -42.36 2.09 -44.99
N THR A 6 -43.07 2.96 -45.73
CA THR A 6 -44.40 2.66 -46.25
C THR A 6 -44.35 2.70 -47.79
N ALA A 7 -43.83 1.62 -48.37
CA ALA A 7 -43.87 1.21 -49.80
C ALA A 7 -43.03 1.98 -50.85
N GLY A 8 -42.18 1.23 -51.58
CA GLY A 8 -41.71 1.55 -52.94
C GLY A 8 -40.42 0.81 -53.35
N THR A 9 -40.41 0.09 -54.48
CA THR A 9 -39.20 -0.58 -54.99
C THR A 9 -38.28 0.39 -55.73
N GLY A 10 -37.24 0.91 -55.06
CA GLY A 10 -36.15 1.69 -55.68
C GLY A 10 -35.38 2.56 -54.71
N LEU A 11 -34.13 2.91 -55.03
CA LEU A 11 -33.26 3.78 -54.19
C LEU A 11 -33.85 5.19 -53.96
N THR A 12 -34.77 5.63 -54.81
CA THR A 12 -35.54 6.87 -54.66
C THR A 12 -36.51 6.83 -53.48
N ALA A 13 -36.96 5.63 -53.06
CA ALA A 13 -37.80 5.44 -51.90
C ALA A 13 -37.03 5.59 -50.57
N LEU A 14 -35.70 5.72 -50.57
CA LEU A 14 -34.86 5.96 -49.38
C LEU A 14 -34.58 7.45 -49.12
N THR A 15 -35.08 8.35 -49.96
CA THR A 15 -34.83 9.79 -49.82
C THR A 15 -35.79 10.41 -48.79
N TYR A 16 -35.27 10.79 -47.63
CA TYR A 16 -36.00 11.59 -46.64
C TYR A 16 -35.88 13.09 -46.99
N SER A 17 -37.00 13.72 -47.31
CA SER A 17 -37.13 15.18 -47.38
C SER A 17 -38.31 15.62 -46.51
N SER A 18 -38.19 16.79 -45.87
CA SER A 18 -39.28 17.37 -45.07
C SER A 18 -40.49 17.64 -45.98
N GLY A 19 -41.54 16.81 -45.89
CA GLY A 19 -42.73 16.85 -46.74
C GLY A 19 -42.95 15.63 -47.66
N SER A 20 -42.06 14.64 -47.64
CA SER A 20 -42.22 13.39 -48.42
C SER A 20 -43.29 12.46 -47.80
N THR A 21 -44.15 11.87 -48.64
CA THR A 21 -45.26 10.96 -48.23
C THR A 21 -44.84 9.52 -47.97
N ASN A 22 -43.59 9.15 -48.31
CA ASN A 22 -43.11 7.76 -48.28
C ASN A 22 -42.60 7.31 -46.90
N TYR A 23 -42.36 8.27 -45.99
CA TYR A 23 -41.95 8.02 -44.60
C TYR A 23 -42.75 8.91 -43.65
N THR A 24 -43.28 8.33 -42.59
CA THR A 24 -43.88 9.10 -41.48
C THR A 24 -42.92 9.16 -40.31
N GLN A 25 -42.70 10.35 -39.74
CA GLN A 25 -41.87 10.51 -38.54
C GLN A 25 -42.65 9.97 -37.34
N GLN A 26 -42.26 8.80 -36.84
CA GLN A 26 -42.95 8.17 -35.71
C GLN A 26 -42.67 8.88 -34.38
N THR A 27 -41.47 9.43 -34.20
CA THR A 27 -41.10 10.20 -33.00
C THR A 27 -40.07 11.26 -33.38
N ALA A 28 -40.43 12.53 -33.16
CA ALA A 28 -39.49 13.63 -33.34
C ALA A 28 -38.43 13.62 -32.23
N ALA A 29 -37.19 13.93 -32.59
CA ALA A 29 -36.17 14.24 -31.60
C ALA A 29 -36.60 15.50 -30.84
N GLN A 30 -36.53 15.45 -29.51
CA GLN A 30 -36.90 16.54 -28.63
C GLN A 30 -35.83 16.68 -27.57
N ASP A 31 -35.43 17.93 -27.32
CA ASP A 31 -34.57 18.25 -26.19
C ASP A 31 -35.37 18.10 -24.89
N ALA A 32 -34.68 17.67 -23.83
CA ALA A 32 -35.25 17.62 -22.50
C ALA A 32 -35.43 19.05 -21.96
N GLY A 33 -36.68 19.43 -21.65
CA GLY A 33 -37.01 20.66 -20.93
C GLY A 33 -37.27 20.39 -19.45
N PHE A 34 -36.59 21.10 -18.57
CA PHE A 34 -36.75 20.99 -17.11
C PHE A 34 -36.51 22.33 -16.43
N SER A 35 -36.82 22.43 -15.13
CA SER A 35 -36.50 23.62 -14.35
C SER A 35 -35.83 23.26 -13.03
N ILE A 36 -34.91 24.11 -12.59
CA ILE A 36 -34.25 24.01 -11.30
C ILE A 36 -34.48 25.33 -10.57
N ALA A 37 -35.11 25.27 -9.39
CA ALA A 37 -35.48 26.45 -8.61
C ALA A 37 -36.23 27.54 -9.43
N GLY A 38 -37.07 27.12 -10.39
CA GLY A 38 -37.85 28.01 -11.26
C GLY A 38 -37.11 28.54 -12.50
N ILE A 39 -35.81 28.26 -12.65
CA ILE A 39 -35.04 28.61 -13.84
C ILE A 39 -35.16 27.47 -14.86
N GLY A 40 -35.60 27.79 -16.08
CA GLY A 40 -35.76 26.82 -17.16
C GLY A 40 -34.42 26.44 -17.82
N TYR A 41 -34.25 25.16 -18.12
CA TYR A 41 -33.11 24.60 -18.80
C TYR A 41 -33.57 23.66 -19.93
N THR A 42 -32.78 23.59 -20.99
CA THR A 42 -32.95 22.65 -22.10
C THR A 42 -31.67 21.85 -22.30
N SER A 43 -31.79 20.56 -22.58
CA SER A 43 -30.64 19.68 -22.82
C SER A 43 -30.92 18.72 -23.98
N PRO A 44 -29.96 18.52 -24.90
CA PRO A 44 -30.10 17.53 -25.98
C PRO A 44 -30.02 16.08 -25.48
N SER A 45 -29.65 15.86 -24.22
CA SER A 45 -29.54 14.55 -23.57
C SER A 45 -30.27 14.52 -22.23
N ASN A 46 -30.81 13.35 -21.88
CA ASN A 46 -31.37 13.08 -20.56
C ASN A 46 -30.30 12.93 -19.45
N THR A 47 -29.02 12.85 -19.82
CA THR A 47 -27.90 12.94 -18.86
C THR A 47 -27.30 14.35 -18.94
N VAL A 48 -27.62 15.16 -17.94
CA VAL A 48 -27.27 16.58 -17.89
C VAL A 48 -26.12 16.81 -16.92
N THR A 49 -24.99 17.30 -17.41
CA THR A 49 -23.78 17.54 -16.58
C THR A 49 -23.53 19.02 -16.28
N ASN A 50 -24.19 19.93 -17.02
CA ASN A 50 -23.82 21.34 -17.05
C ASN A 50 -24.86 22.27 -16.42
N ALA A 51 -25.97 21.72 -15.91
CA ALA A 51 -27.03 22.53 -15.29
C ALA A 51 -26.71 22.90 -13.83
N LEU A 52 -25.92 22.07 -13.14
CA LEU A 52 -25.46 22.30 -11.77
C LEU A 52 -23.98 21.92 -11.68
N SER A 53 -23.16 22.81 -11.16
CA SER A 53 -21.72 22.55 -11.02
C SER A 53 -21.48 21.35 -10.10
N GLY A 54 -20.74 20.35 -10.59
CA GLY A 54 -20.39 19.15 -9.83
C GLY A 54 -21.53 18.12 -9.68
N VAL A 55 -22.66 18.31 -10.36
CA VAL A 55 -23.81 17.40 -10.30
C VAL A 55 -24.17 16.93 -11.70
N THR A 56 -24.21 15.61 -11.87
CA THR A 56 -24.81 14.97 -13.06
C THR A 56 -26.25 14.59 -12.75
N LEU A 57 -27.19 15.20 -13.47
CA LEU A 57 -28.62 14.93 -13.36
C LEU A 57 -29.05 13.95 -14.44
N ASN A 58 -29.67 12.84 -14.03
CA ASN A 58 -30.27 11.88 -14.95
C ASN A 58 -31.80 12.07 -14.96
N LEU A 59 -32.32 12.54 -16.08
CA LEU A 59 -33.74 12.77 -16.32
C LEU A 59 -34.38 11.46 -16.79
N LEU A 60 -35.15 10.83 -15.91
CA LEU A 60 -35.76 9.53 -16.19
C LEU A 60 -37.17 9.68 -16.76
N THR A 61 -38.01 10.46 -16.07
CA THR A 61 -39.40 10.68 -16.42
C THR A 61 -39.82 12.10 -16.09
N THR A 62 -40.88 12.58 -16.74
CA THR A 62 -41.51 13.85 -16.38
C THR A 62 -42.12 13.76 -14.98
N THR A 63 -42.04 14.86 -14.22
CA THR A 63 -42.61 14.94 -12.88
C THR A 63 -43.91 15.75 -12.92
N SER A 64 -44.92 15.31 -12.17
CA SER A 64 -46.21 16.02 -12.04
C SER A 64 -46.19 17.08 -10.93
N ALA A 65 -45.20 17.00 -10.03
CA ALA A 65 -44.93 17.97 -8.97
C ALA A 65 -43.41 18.18 -8.83
N PRO A 66 -42.94 19.30 -8.25
CA PRO A 66 -41.51 19.53 -8.05
C PRO A 66 -40.85 18.44 -7.20
N ALA A 67 -39.74 17.88 -7.71
CA ALA A 67 -38.89 16.96 -6.95
C ALA A 67 -37.83 17.74 -6.16
N THR A 68 -37.46 17.25 -4.98
CA THR A 68 -36.39 17.83 -4.17
C THR A 68 -35.09 17.05 -4.38
N LEU A 69 -34.03 17.76 -4.78
CA LEU A 69 -32.67 17.23 -4.83
C LEU A 69 -31.88 17.79 -3.64
N THR A 70 -31.39 16.89 -2.78
CA THR A 70 -30.53 17.27 -1.65
C THR A 70 -29.08 16.87 -1.97
N VAL A 71 -28.19 17.87 -1.97
CA VAL A 71 -26.75 17.65 -2.03
C VAL A 71 -26.21 17.81 -0.61
N ALA A 72 -25.56 16.77 -0.10
CA ALA A 72 -25.04 16.75 1.26
C ALA A 72 -23.68 16.05 1.31
N ASP A 73 -22.91 16.38 2.35
CA ASP A 73 -21.64 15.74 2.63
C ASP A 73 -21.83 14.26 2.96
N ASN A 74 -21.03 13.40 2.31
CA ASN A 74 -21.07 11.95 2.54
C ASN A 74 -20.16 11.57 3.72
N THR A 75 -20.69 11.73 4.93
CA THR A 75 -19.96 11.43 6.17
C THR A 75 -19.75 9.93 6.41
N THR A 76 -20.64 9.08 5.89
CA THR A 76 -20.57 7.62 6.10
C THR A 76 -19.41 6.98 5.33
N THR A 77 -19.17 7.40 4.09
CA THR A 77 -18.00 6.94 3.33
C THR A 77 -16.69 7.38 4.00
N ILE A 78 -16.62 8.61 4.52
CA ILE A 78 -15.42 9.07 5.23
C ILE A 78 -15.17 8.26 6.50
N GLN A 79 -16.21 8.01 7.30
CA GLN A 79 -16.11 7.16 8.49
C GLN A 79 -15.55 5.76 8.15
N SER A 80 -16.07 5.13 7.09
CA SER A 80 -15.58 3.82 6.62
C SER A 80 -14.11 3.87 6.18
N ASN A 81 -13.72 4.93 5.47
CA ASN A 81 -12.33 5.13 5.04
C ASN A 81 -11.38 5.31 6.24
N VAL A 82 -11.79 6.08 7.24
CA VAL A 82 -11.02 6.28 8.48
C VAL A 82 -10.89 4.97 9.28
N GLN A 83 -11.96 4.18 9.38
CA GLN A 83 -11.89 2.84 9.99
C GLN A 83 -10.89 1.94 9.26
N THR A 84 -10.96 1.91 7.93
CA THR A 84 -10.06 1.13 7.08
C THR A 84 -8.62 1.56 7.27
N PHE A 85 -8.37 2.86 7.34
CA PHE A 85 -7.07 3.44 7.62
C PHE A 85 -6.52 3.00 8.99
N VAL A 86 -7.31 3.12 10.05
CA VAL A 86 -6.93 2.69 11.41
C VAL A 86 -6.60 1.20 11.43
N LYS A 87 -7.41 0.37 10.75
CA LYS A 87 -7.15 -1.07 10.62
C LYS A 87 -5.85 -1.37 9.87
N ALA A 88 -5.58 -0.67 8.78
CA ALA A 88 -4.36 -0.83 8.00
C ALA A 88 -3.11 -0.46 8.83
N TYR A 89 -3.16 0.67 9.55
CA TYR A 89 -2.08 1.07 10.45
C TYR A 89 -1.88 0.04 11.58
N ASN A 90 -2.94 -0.46 12.20
CA ASN A 90 -2.83 -1.47 13.26
C ASN A 90 -2.23 -2.78 12.74
N THR A 91 -2.52 -3.14 11.49
CA THR A 91 -1.89 -4.29 10.83
C THR A 91 -0.39 -4.05 10.64
N LEU A 92 -0.01 -2.86 10.16
CA LEU A 92 1.40 -2.47 10.04
C LEU A 92 2.10 -2.50 11.41
N GLN A 93 1.53 -1.86 12.43
CA GLN A 93 2.10 -1.82 13.78
C GLN A 93 2.30 -3.24 14.33
N LYS A 94 1.34 -4.15 14.11
CA LYS A 94 1.48 -5.55 14.50
C LYS A 94 2.68 -6.21 13.82
N SER A 95 2.86 -6.03 12.51
CA SER A 95 4.01 -6.56 11.78
C SER A 95 5.33 -5.96 12.27
N LEU A 96 5.38 -4.65 12.53
CA LEU A 96 6.57 -3.98 13.07
C LEU A 96 6.93 -4.53 14.46
N THR A 97 5.94 -4.73 15.34
CA THR A 97 6.15 -5.32 16.67
C THR A 97 6.62 -6.76 16.59
N GLN A 98 6.09 -7.56 15.66
CA GLN A 98 6.56 -8.94 15.44
C GLN A 98 8.00 -9.01 14.94
N LEU A 99 8.41 -8.05 14.09
CA LEU A 99 9.75 -8.02 13.52
C LEU A 99 10.79 -7.41 14.46
N GLY A 100 10.46 -6.31 15.14
CA GLY A 100 11.41 -5.51 15.92
C GLY A 100 11.22 -5.55 17.44
N GLY A 101 10.13 -6.14 17.92
CA GLY A 101 9.78 -6.18 19.34
C GLY A 101 10.40 -7.38 20.06
N TYR A 102 10.21 -7.36 21.39
CA TYR A 102 10.54 -8.47 22.28
C TYR A 102 9.25 -8.95 22.94
N ASP A 103 8.98 -10.25 22.83
CA ASP A 103 7.87 -10.88 23.54
C ASP A 103 8.37 -11.41 24.89
N ALA A 104 8.01 -10.72 25.96
CA ALA A 104 8.38 -11.10 27.33
C ALA A 104 7.75 -12.43 27.78
N THR A 105 6.62 -12.85 27.17
CA THR A 105 5.95 -14.10 27.55
C THR A 105 6.66 -15.32 26.98
N THR A 106 7.12 -15.23 25.73
CA THR A 106 7.88 -16.29 25.05
C THR A 106 9.40 -16.09 25.14
N SER A 107 9.85 -15.01 25.79
CA SER A 107 11.25 -14.58 25.86
C SER A 107 11.94 -14.51 24.49
N THR A 108 11.18 -14.18 23.44
CA THR A 108 11.63 -14.24 22.05
C THR A 108 11.78 -12.83 21.48
N ALA A 109 12.95 -12.56 20.91
CA ALA A 109 13.20 -11.34 20.14
C ALA A 109 12.78 -11.53 18.68
N GLY A 110 12.15 -10.51 18.10
CA GLY A 110 11.92 -10.45 16.66
C GLY A 110 13.25 -10.41 15.88
N PRO A 111 13.26 -10.90 14.62
CA PRO A 111 14.48 -11.02 13.82
C PRO A 111 15.17 -9.68 13.51
N LEU A 112 14.45 -8.56 13.62
CA LEU A 112 14.93 -7.20 13.38
C LEU A 112 14.97 -6.38 14.68
N MET A 113 14.96 -7.02 15.85
CA MET A 113 15.09 -6.31 17.12
C MET A 113 16.40 -5.51 17.15
N GLY A 114 16.30 -4.23 17.49
CA GLY A 114 17.45 -3.30 17.48
C GLY A 114 17.86 -2.80 16.10
N ASN A 115 17.15 -3.16 15.02
CA ASN A 115 17.45 -2.65 13.68
C ASN A 115 17.09 -1.16 13.57
N SER A 116 18.09 -0.34 13.18
CA SER A 116 17.93 1.11 13.07
C SER A 116 17.01 1.53 11.93
N ALA A 117 16.99 0.81 10.80
CA ALA A 117 16.10 1.14 9.69
C ALA A 117 14.64 0.95 10.07
N LEU A 118 14.32 -0.15 10.77
CA LEU A 118 12.97 -0.44 11.25
C LEU A 118 12.49 0.61 12.27
N THR A 119 13.32 0.91 13.27
CA THR A 119 12.99 1.90 14.31
C THR A 119 12.84 3.31 13.72
N ASN A 120 13.72 3.72 12.81
CA ASN A 120 13.61 4.99 12.10
C ASN A 120 12.33 5.08 11.25
N ALA A 121 11.99 4.02 10.51
CA ALA A 121 10.75 4.00 9.72
C ALA A 121 9.51 4.14 10.61
N GLN A 122 9.46 3.42 11.74
CA GLN A 122 8.37 3.53 12.70
C GLN A 122 8.25 4.95 13.26
N SER A 123 9.36 5.56 13.70
CA SER A 123 9.37 6.93 14.22
C SER A 123 8.92 7.96 13.18
N GLN A 124 9.34 7.83 11.92
CA GLN A 124 8.93 8.74 10.85
C GLN A 124 7.43 8.62 10.53
N ILE A 125 6.90 7.39 10.50
CA ILE A 125 5.46 7.14 10.29
C ILE A 125 4.65 7.76 11.44
N GLN A 126 5.08 7.55 12.69
CA GLN A 126 4.41 8.13 13.85
C GLN A 126 4.48 9.67 13.84
N ALA A 127 5.62 10.25 13.49
CA ALA A 127 5.77 11.69 13.36
C ALA A 127 4.84 12.29 12.28
N ALA A 128 4.67 11.60 11.15
CA ALA A 128 3.74 12.01 10.10
C ALA A 128 2.26 11.88 10.51
N LEU A 129 1.92 10.93 11.40
CA LEU A 129 0.56 10.70 11.90
C LEU A 129 0.13 11.70 12.97
N PHE A 130 1.02 12.01 13.91
CA PHE A 130 0.71 12.82 15.08
C PHE A 130 1.17 14.27 14.95
N GLY A 131 1.57 14.68 13.75
CA GLY A 131 1.85 16.06 13.42
C GLY A 131 0.61 16.95 13.56
N VAL A 132 0.84 18.22 13.88
CA VAL A 132 -0.18 19.26 13.87
C VAL A 132 -0.36 19.75 12.43
N VAL A 133 -1.60 19.75 11.94
CA VAL A 133 -1.96 20.24 10.61
C VAL A 133 -2.76 21.52 10.75
N ASN A 134 -2.41 22.54 9.96
CA ASN A 134 -3.22 23.74 9.85
C ASN A 134 -4.45 23.44 8.98
N THR A 135 -5.61 23.28 9.63
CA THR A 135 -6.89 23.01 8.97
C THR A 135 -7.77 24.24 8.86
N GLY A 136 -7.32 25.40 9.35
CA GLY A 136 -8.15 26.58 9.56
C GLY A 136 -9.09 26.48 10.77
N SER A 137 -9.11 25.35 11.49
CA SER A 137 -9.81 25.19 12.77
C SER A 137 -8.83 25.26 13.93
N ALA A 138 -9.22 25.94 15.02
CA ALA A 138 -8.45 25.91 16.27
C ALA A 138 -8.54 24.57 17.02
N THR A 139 -9.61 23.81 16.77
CA THR A 139 -9.91 22.56 17.47
C THR A 139 -9.41 21.34 16.71
N TYR A 140 -9.67 21.28 15.40
CA TYR A 140 -9.43 20.10 14.58
C TYR A 140 -8.08 20.14 13.87
N THR A 141 -7.00 20.05 14.63
CA THR A 141 -5.62 20.20 14.12
C THR A 141 -4.79 18.90 14.17
N SER A 142 -5.34 17.81 14.70
CA SER A 142 -4.64 16.52 14.85
C SER A 142 -5.60 15.34 14.80
N LEU A 143 -5.09 14.12 14.57
CA LEU A 143 -5.90 12.90 14.62
C LEU A 143 -6.60 12.71 15.97
N ALA A 144 -5.94 13.09 17.08
CA ALA A 144 -6.51 13.02 18.42
C ALA A 144 -7.77 13.89 18.56
N SER A 145 -7.81 15.06 17.91
CA SER A 145 -9.00 15.93 17.90
C SER A 145 -10.21 15.31 17.18
N LEU A 146 -9.99 14.27 16.37
CA LEU A 146 -11.04 13.47 15.73
C LEU A 146 -11.39 12.19 16.48
N GLY A 147 -10.80 11.97 17.65
CA GLY A 147 -10.97 10.74 18.42
C GLY A 147 -10.11 9.56 17.93
N ILE A 148 -9.03 9.82 17.19
CA ILE A 148 -8.05 8.81 16.81
C ILE A 148 -6.79 8.96 17.68
N THR A 149 -6.54 8.01 18.57
CA THR A 149 -5.48 8.09 19.58
C THR A 149 -4.54 6.89 19.53
N ALA A 150 -3.27 7.09 19.90
CA ALA A 150 -2.35 5.99 20.11
C ALA A 150 -2.60 5.29 21.46
N ASN A 151 -2.54 3.97 21.47
CA ASN A 151 -2.45 3.13 22.65
C ASN A 151 -0.98 2.98 23.08
N SER A 152 -0.73 2.42 24.27
CA SER A 152 0.61 2.20 24.80
C SER A 152 1.49 1.27 23.96
N ASP A 153 0.87 0.39 23.17
CA ASP A 153 1.55 -0.51 22.23
C ASP A 153 1.80 0.12 20.85
N GLY A 154 1.46 1.41 20.68
CA GLY A 154 1.59 2.16 19.43
C GLY A 154 0.47 1.93 18.42
N SER A 155 -0.51 1.05 18.70
CA SER A 155 -1.71 0.87 17.88
C SER A 155 -2.66 2.08 18.00
N LEU A 156 -3.53 2.27 17.01
CA LEU A 156 -4.54 3.31 17.00
C LEU A 156 -5.90 2.80 17.49
N SER A 157 -6.55 3.61 18.31
CA SER A 157 -7.95 3.50 18.71
C SER A 157 -8.77 4.58 18.01
N LEU A 158 -10.02 4.26 17.63
CA LEU A 158 -10.94 5.20 16.98
C LEU A 158 -12.24 5.33 17.79
N ASN A 159 -12.55 6.55 18.21
CA ASN A 159 -13.84 6.92 18.76
C ASN A 159 -14.78 7.39 17.64
N MET A 160 -15.66 6.49 17.21
CA MET A 160 -16.62 6.75 16.14
C MET A 160 -17.58 7.90 16.43
N ALA A 161 -17.97 8.11 17.70
CA ALA A 161 -18.88 9.18 18.07
C ALA A 161 -18.21 10.55 17.93
N GLN A 162 -16.95 10.69 18.38
CA GLN A 162 -16.18 11.92 18.21
C GLN A 162 -15.93 12.23 16.73
N LEU A 163 -15.58 11.23 15.93
CA LEU A 163 -15.42 11.40 14.48
C LEU A 163 -16.73 11.85 13.82
N ALA A 164 -17.87 11.26 14.21
CA ALA A 164 -19.18 11.65 13.69
C ALA A 164 -19.52 13.12 14.01
N VAL A 165 -19.24 13.58 15.24
CA VAL A 165 -19.44 14.98 15.63
C VAL A 165 -18.52 15.92 14.85
N ALA A 166 -17.24 15.56 14.68
CA ALA A 166 -16.30 16.38 13.91
C ALA A 166 -16.73 16.52 12.44
N LEU A 167 -17.20 15.43 11.82
CA LEU A 167 -17.67 15.43 10.45
C LEU A 167 -18.95 16.23 10.24
N SER A 168 -19.87 16.24 11.21
CA SER A 168 -21.13 16.99 11.11
C SER A 168 -20.97 18.49 11.37
N THR A 169 -19.97 18.87 12.19
CA THR A 169 -19.78 20.27 12.60
C THR A 169 -18.69 20.99 11.81
N HIS A 170 -17.65 20.28 11.36
CA HIS A 170 -16.47 20.87 10.72
C HIS A 170 -15.91 19.99 9.58
N PHE A 171 -16.78 19.54 8.66
CA PHE A 171 -16.43 18.68 7.53
C PHE A 171 -15.17 19.13 6.77
N SER A 172 -15.07 20.41 6.40
CA SER A 172 -13.93 20.93 5.64
C SER A 172 -12.61 20.87 6.43
N ALA A 173 -12.65 21.02 7.76
CA ALA A 173 -11.46 20.90 8.59
C ALA A 173 -11.00 19.44 8.67
N VAL A 174 -11.93 18.49 8.80
CA VAL A 174 -11.64 17.06 8.76
C VAL A 174 -11.05 16.65 7.41
N SER A 175 -11.65 17.12 6.30
CA SER A 175 -11.11 16.89 4.96
C SER A 175 -9.71 17.49 4.81
N THR A 176 -9.47 18.70 5.29
CA THR A 176 -8.15 19.34 5.23
C THR A 176 -7.11 18.61 6.08
N LEU A 177 -7.49 18.10 7.26
CA LEU A 177 -6.60 17.32 8.11
C LEU A 177 -6.06 16.08 7.39
N PHE A 178 -6.93 15.33 6.71
CA PHE A 178 -6.52 14.13 6.00
C PHE A 178 -5.89 14.41 4.63
N SER A 179 -6.59 15.15 3.77
CA SER A 179 -6.26 15.31 2.34
C SER A 179 -5.78 16.71 1.94
N GLY A 180 -5.75 17.67 2.87
CA GLY A 180 -5.27 19.01 2.59
C GLY A 180 -3.77 19.08 2.31
N LYS A 181 -3.30 20.26 1.90
CA LYS A 181 -1.87 20.52 1.71
C LYS A 181 -1.15 20.38 3.04
N GLY A 182 -0.23 19.43 3.15
CA GLY A 182 0.44 19.09 4.42
C GLY A 182 -0.43 18.28 5.38
N GLY A 183 -1.56 17.74 4.91
CA GLY A 183 -2.39 16.80 5.65
C GLY A 183 -1.71 15.45 5.86
N ILE A 184 -2.33 14.64 6.71
CA ILE A 184 -1.79 13.34 7.16
C ILE A 184 -1.50 12.40 5.99
N ALA A 185 -2.39 12.32 4.99
CA ALA A 185 -2.20 11.43 3.85
C ALA A 185 -0.97 11.82 3.00
N SER A 186 -0.74 13.12 2.80
CA SER A 186 0.42 13.62 2.07
C SER A 186 1.72 13.37 2.84
N GLY A 187 1.70 13.60 4.16
CA GLY A 187 2.86 13.34 5.03
C GLY A 187 3.23 11.87 5.03
N LEU A 188 2.25 10.99 5.20
CA LEU A 188 2.44 9.55 5.14
C LEU A 188 2.94 9.07 3.79
N ASN A 189 2.35 9.51 2.68
CA ASN A 189 2.82 9.13 1.35
C ASN A 189 4.28 9.55 1.12
N THR A 190 4.68 10.73 1.61
CA THR A 190 6.06 11.19 1.52
C THR A 190 7.02 10.25 2.25
N VAL A 191 6.70 9.91 3.51
CA VAL A 191 7.51 8.99 4.31
C VAL A 191 7.55 7.59 3.68
N LEU A 192 6.39 7.03 3.33
CA LEU A 192 6.30 5.69 2.75
C LEU A 192 7.05 5.59 1.42
N ASN A 193 6.92 6.59 0.54
CA ASN A 193 7.65 6.60 -0.73
C ASN A 193 9.16 6.68 -0.52
N ALA A 194 9.64 7.47 0.45
CA ALA A 194 11.06 7.53 0.77
C ALA A 194 11.57 6.17 1.29
N GLN A 195 10.82 5.54 2.20
CA GLN A 195 11.18 4.26 2.80
C GLN A 195 11.17 3.10 1.78
N LEU A 196 10.19 3.07 0.88
CA LEU A 196 9.96 2.01 -0.10
C LEU A 196 10.61 2.27 -1.46
N SER A 197 11.31 3.40 -1.64
CA SER A 197 12.03 3.66 -2.88
C SER A 197 13.12 2.61 -3.13
N GLY A 198 13.50 2.42 -4.40
CA GLY A 198 14.57 1.48 -4.78
C GLY A 198 15.96 1.85 -4.24
N THR A 199 16.10 3.04 -3.65
CA THR A 199 17.30 3.49 -2.91
C THR A 199 16.97 3.81 -1.44
N GLY A 200 15.82 3.36 -0.96
CA GLY A 200 15.32 3.62 0.38
C GLY A 200 16.10 2.82 1.42
N PRO A 201 15.92 3.14 2.72
CA PRO A 201 16.58 2.42 3.81
C PRO A 201 16.25 0.93 3.85
N ILE A 202 15.01 0.55 3.50
CA ILE A 202 14.58 -0.86 3.49
C ILE A 202 15.33 -1.65 2.42
N GLU A 203 15.40 -1.10 1.20
CA GLU A 203 16.12 -1.72 0.09
C GLU A 203 17.63 -1.76 0.35
N SER A 204 18.20 -0.69 0.92
CA SER A 204 19.61 -0.64 1.30
C SER A 204 19.96 -1.69 2.36
N LEU A 205 19.09 -1.90 3.34
CA LEU A 205 19.24 -2.96 4.34
C LEU A 205 19.16 -4.35 3.69
N SER A 206 18.18 -4.56 2.81
CA SER A 206 18.02 -5.82 2.06
C SER A 206 19.29 -6.18 1.28
N GLN A 207 19.82 -5.23 0.51
CA GLN A 207 21.06 -5.42 -0.25
C GLN A 207 22.26 -5.70 0.65
N SER A 208 22.38 -4.99 1.78
CA SER A 208 23.45 -5.20 2.75
C SER A 208 23.41 -6.60 3.36
N LEU A 209 22.22 -7.09 3.71
CA LEU A 209 22.01 -8.45 4.22
C LEU A 209 22.33 -9.51 3.16
N VAL A 210 21.95 -9.30 1.90
CA VAL A 210 22.30 -10.20 0.78
C VAL A 210 23.81 -10.25 0.59
N GLN A 211 24.50 -9.11 0.60
CA GLN A 211 25.96 -9.07 0.48
C GLN A 211 26.65 -9.78 1.64
N GLN A 212 26.18 -9.55 2.88
CA GLN A 212 26.70 -10.24 4.06
C GLN A 212 26.49 -11.77 3.96
N ASN A 213 25.32 -12.21 3.52
CA ASN A 213 25.04 -13.63 3.32
C ASN A 213 25.96 -14.27 2.27
N ASN A 214 26.22 -13.56 1.17
CA ASN A 214 27.14 -14.02 0.13
C ASN A 214 28.59 -14.10 0.64
N ALA A 215 29.03 -13.12 1.43
CA ALA A 215 30.36 -13.13 2.03
C ALA A 215 30.54 -14.28 3.03
N LEU A 216 29.55 -14.50 3.91
CA LEU A 216 29.54 -15.62 4.86
C LEU A 216 29.55 -16.97 4.16
N THR A 217 28.82 -17.08 3.04
CA THR A 217 28.82 -18.30 2.21
C THR A 217 30.22 -18.58 1.66
N GLN A 218 30.90 -17.56 1.13
CA GLN A 218 32.27 -17.72 0.62
C GLN A 218 33.26 -18.06 1.74
N GLN A 219 33.14 -17.44 2.91
CA GLN A 219 34.00 -17.74 4.06
C GLN A 219 33.84 -19.19 4.53
N SER A 220 32.60 -19.68 4.59
CA SER A 220 32.30 -21.09 4.93
C SER A 220 32.96 -22.06 3.95
N GLN A 221 32.89 -21.77 2.65
CA GLN A 221 33.54 -22.58 1.61
C GLN A 221 35.06 -22.59 1.75
N GLN A 222 35.68 -21.43 1.97
CA GLN A 222 37.13 -21.33 2.16
C GLN A 222 37.58 -22.08 3.41
N LEU A 223 36.88 -21.95 4.52
CA LEU A 223 37.18 -22.67 5.76
C LEU A 223 37.06 -24.19 5.55
N SER A 224 36.04 -24.65 4.82
CA SER A 224 35.87 -26.06 4.47
C SER A 224 37.04 -26.61 3.65
N GLN A 225 37.53 -25.85 2.67
CA GLN A 225 38.71 -26.20 1.88
C GLN A 225 39.98 -26.26 2.74
N GLN A 226 40.17 -25.31 3.65
CA GLN A 226 41.30 -25.30 4.58
C GLN A 226 41.29 -26.50 5.52
N MET A 227 40.14 -26.85 6.09
CA MET A 227 39.99 -28.04 6.94
C MET A 227 40.32 -29.33 6.16
N SER A 228 39.87 -29.42 4.90
CA SER A 228 40.16 -30.57 4.04
C SER A 228 41.66 -30.69 3.74
N ALA A 229 42.33 -29.58 3.43
CA ALA A 229 43.76 -29.55 3.16
C ALA A 229 44.59 -29.91 4.41
N LEU A 230 44.18 -29.40 5.59
CA LEU A 230 44.81 -29.74 6.86
C LEU A 230 44.68 -31.23 7.18
N GLN A 231 43.48 -31.80 6.99
CA GLN A 231 43.25 -33.23 7.19
C GLN A 231 44.14 -34.08 6.27
N ALA A 232 44.27 -33.70 4.99
CA ALA A 232 45.15 -34.38 4.05
C ALA A 232 46.63 -34.29 4.46
N SER A 233 47.08 -33.10 4.87
CA SER A 233 48.45 -32.89 5.34
C SER A 233 48.78 -33.70 6.59
N LEU A 234 47.89 -33.71 7.59
CA LEU A 234 48.04 -34.52 8.79
C LEU A 234 48.07 -36.02 8.46
N THR A 235 47.18 -36.49 7.59
CA THR A 235 47.14 -37.90 7.14
C THR A 235 48.47 -38.32 6.49
N GLN A 236 49.04 -37.44 5.66
CA GLN A 236 50.34 -37.67 5.04
C GLN A 236 51.47 -37.68 6.08
N GLN A 237 51.47 -36.73 7.02
CA GLN A 237 52.48 -36.65 8.07
C GLN A 237 52.47 -37.89 8.97
N TYR A 238 51.29 -38.36 9.38
CA TYR A 238 51.14 -39.60 10.15
C TYR A 238 51.62 -40.83 9.35
N SER A 239 51.32 -40.89 8.06
CA SER A 239 51.78 -41.98 7.19
C SER A 239 53.32 -41.99 7.07
N SER A 240 53.95 -40.83 6.90
CA SER A 240 55.40 -40.69 6.87
C SER A 240 56.06 -41.02 8.22
N LEU A 241 55.46 -40.61 9.34
CA LEU A 241 55.90 -41.01 10.69
C LEU A 241 55.84 -42.53 10.88
N ASN A 242 54.81 -43.19 10.36
CA ASN A 242 54.69 -44.64 10.44
C ASN A 242 55.76 -45.37 9.61
N VAL A 243 56.09 -44.86 8.42
CA VAL A 243 57.20 -45.38 7.60
C VAL A 243 58.54 -45.21 8.33
N LEU A 244 58.80 -44.03 8.89
CA LEU A 244 60.03 -43.78 9.66
C LEU A 244 60.14 -44.72 10.86
N LEU A 245 59.03 -44.93 11.60
CA LEU A 245 59.02 -45.84 12.73
C LEU A 245 59.32 -47.29 12.31
N SER A 246 58.75 -47.76 11.20
CA SER A 246 59.03 -49.08 10.64
C SER A 246 60.50 -49.24 10.20
N GLN A 247 61.08 -48.19 9.59
CA GLN A 247 62.50 -48.16 9.25
C GLN A 247 63.38 -48.22 10.50
N LEU A 248 63.08 -47.41 11.53
CA LEU A 248 63.81 -47.41 12.80
C LEU A 248 63.72 -48.77 13.50
N GLN A 249 62.56 -49.43 13.48
CA GLN A 249 62.39 -50.78 14.00
C GLN A 249 63.26 -51.78 13.24
N THR A 250 63.30 -51.68 11.90
CA THR A 250 64.16 -52.54 11.06
C THR A 250 65.63 -52.31 11.35
N THR A 251 66.07 -51.06 11.50
CA THR A 251 67.44 -50.70 11.90
C THR A 251 67.78 -51.22 13.29
N SER A 252 66.85 -51.09 14.25
CA SER A 252 67.02 -51.62 15.61
C SER A 252 67.20 -53.15 15.59
N SER A 253 66.40 -53.87 14.81
CA SER A 253 66.53 -55.32 14.64
C SER A 253 67.87 -55.70 14.00
N TYR A 254 68.32 -54.97 12.97
CA TYR A 254 69.61 -55.19 12.33
C TYR A 254 70.79 -54.99 13.30
N LEU A 255 70.78 -53.89 14.06
CA LEU A 255 71.81 -53.63 15.08
C LEU A 255 71.79 -54.70 16.17
N THR A 256 70.62 -55.10 16.65
CA THR A 256 70.49 -56.18 17.65
C THR A 256 71.07 -57.50 17.13
N GLN A 257 70.84 -57.83 15.85
CA GLN A 257 71.41 -59.02 15.21
C GLN A 257 72.93 -58.94 15.07
N ALA A 258 73.47 -57.77 14.68
CA ALA A 258 74.89 -57.54 14.51
C ALA A 258 75.69 -57.59 15.83
N PHE A 259 75.07 -57.24 16.96
CA PHE A 259 75.69 -57.30 18.29
C PHE A 259 75.42 -58.60 19.05
N ALA A 260 74.51 -59.45 18.58
CA ALA A 260 74.27 -60.80 19.10
C ALA A 260 75.12 -61.89 18.39
N SER A 261 75.93 -61.48 17.41
CA SER A 261 76.94 -62.29 16.69
C SER A 261 78.32 -62.03 17.28
#